data_AF-A0A0C2YZ70-F1
#
_entry.id   AF-A0A0C2YZ70-F1
#
_cell.length_a   1.000
_cell.length_b   1.000
_cell.length_c   1.000
_cell.angle_alpha   90.00
_cell.angle_beta   90.00
_cell.angle_gamma   90.00
#
_symmetry.space_group_name_H-M   'P 1'
#
loop_
_entity.id
_entity.type
_entity.pdbx_description
1 polymer ?
#
loop_
_entity_poly.entity_id
_entity_poly.type
_entity_poly.pdbx_seq_one_letter_code
_entity_poly.pdbx_strand_id
1 'polypeptide(L)'
;MEETLQNEDIEQDRRSLPPSPRSASSIRSLVRSIVSHRVGRSPSAGWEILQPYEVMKAVEEKDIIFLMEIRDKAFPLLLQSSGGETPLVHAIRTGNKDVAIVLLGAFSRWINYLEDADIQKPQTQSYLKTLRVGLKLAINEGLAKSQSDLIASFMQTLVMSEGDKWVYSQASTVSRALNAGTEGKPVRVAGDAVRRFATKELGKADLIASLEDYVANATADLLMFGAWANALQTIKGAPMPSYYFARDDRVYKAFTERLDAHKADIKRSCSRRLKWQLQVLRDGLEGRSITYRVCPHQLV
;
A
#
# COMPACT_ATOMS: atom_id res chain seq x y z
N MET A 1 -53.79 53.02 -34.92
CA MET A 1 -54.38 51.81 -34.32
C MET A 1 -53.45 50.67 -34.67
N GLU A 2 -52.99 49.77 -33.82
CA GLU A 2 -53.03 49.49 -32.38
C GLU A 2 -52.44 48.08 -32.35
N GLU A 3 -51.54 47.76 -31.41
CA GLU A 3 -50.97 46.42 -31.08
C GLU A 3 -49.49 46.58 -30.71
N THR A 4 -48.95 46.04 -29.62
CA THR A 4 -49.52 45.46 -28.40
C THR A 4 -48.38 45.48 -27.39
N LEU A 5 -48.69 45.83 -26.15
CA LEU A 5 -47.80 45.80 -25.00
C LEU A 5 -47.48 44.35 -24.62
N GLN A 6 -46.20 44.02 -24.45
CA GLN A 6 -45.78 42.99 -23.50
C GLN A 6 -44.59 43.50 -22.67
N ASN A 7 -44.90 43.70 -21.39
CA ASN A 7 -43.99 43.98 -20.30
C ASN A 7 -43.00 42.82 -20.16
N GLU A 8 -41.69 43.14 -20.14
CA GLU A 8 -40.70 42.29 -19.48
C GLU A 8 -40.64 42.71 -18.01
N ASP A 9 -41.22 41.87 -17.16
CA ASP A 9 -41.12 41.98 -15.71
C ASP A 9 -39.70 41.62 -15.24
N ILE A 10 -39.19 42.49 -14.38
CA ILE A 10 -37.92 42.39 -13.67
C ILE A 10 -38.11 41.39 -12.53
N GLU A 11 -37.61 40.16 -12.70
CA GLU A 11 -37.47 39.21 -11.60
C GLU A 11 -35.98 39.03 -11.25
N GLN A 12 -35.60 39.61 -10.10
CA GLN A 12 -34.29 39.45 -9.47
C GLN A 12 -34.11 38.01 -8.99
N ASP A 13 -33.47 37.17 -9.79
CA ASP A 13 -33.07 35.84 -9.33
C ASP A 13 -31.68 35.87 -8.67
N ARG A 14 -31.63 35.28 -7.48
CA ARG A 14 -30.51 35.32 -6.54
C ARG A 14 -29.34 34.50 -7.09
N ARG A 15 -28.23 35.19 -7.39
CA ARG A 15 -26.92 34.56 -7.63
C ARG A 15 -26.48 33.77 -6.39
N SER A 16 -26.65 32.47 -6.45
CA SER A 16 -26.13 31.50 -5.49
C SER A 16 -24.62 31.36 -5.68
N LEU A 17 -23.84 31.79 -4.70
CA LEU A 17 -22.40 31.59 -4.63
C LEU A 17 -22.07 30.09 -4.50
N PRO A 18 -20.99 29.58 -5.12
CA PRO A 18 -20.52 28.22 -4.89
C PRO A 18 -20.01 28.08 -3.44
N PRO A 19 -20.36 27.00 -2.72
CA PRO A 19 -19.92 26.83 -1.35
C PRO A 19 -18.40 26.54 -1.28
N SER A 20 -17.74 27.24 -0.37
CA SER A 20 -16.35 27.03 0.02
C SER A 20 -16.08 25.57 0.45
N PRO A 21 -14.83 25.07 0.29
CA PRO A 21 -14.50 23.68 0.58
C PRO A 21 -14.61 23.39 2.07
N ARG A 22 -15.51 22.47 2.43
CA ARG A 22 -15.64 21.92 3.77
C ARG A 22 -14.39 21.10 4.10
N SER A 23 -13.79 21.44 5.23
CA SER A 23 -12.66 20.75 5.84
C SER A 23 -12.91 19.25 5.98
N ALA A 24 -11.91 18.44 5.64
CA ALA A 24 -11.93 16.99 5.80
C ALA A 24 -11.77 16.62 7.28
N SER A 25 -12.90 16.45 7.98
CA SER A 25 -12.95 15.85 9.31
C SER A 25 -14.12 14.86 9.40
N SER A 26 -14.06 13.78 8.62
CA SER A 26 -15.12 12.74 8.60
C SER A 26 -14.62 11.33 8.88
N ILE A 27 -13.80 11.17 9.93
CA ILE A 27 -13.51 9.84 10.54
C ILE A 27 -13.90 9.81 12.04
N ARG A 28 -14.38 10.91 12.63
CA ARG A 28 -14.71 10.95 14.07
C ARG A 28 -16.16 10.63 14.44
N SER A 29 -17.08 10.38 13.49
CA SER A 29 -18.51 10.29 13.82
C SER A 29 -19.11 8.88 13.89
N LEU A 30 -18.33 7.81 13.71
CA LEU A 30 -18.86 6.42 13.78
C LEU A 30 -18.55 5.69 15.10
N VAL A 31 -17.92 6.36 16.07
CA VAL A 31 -17.53 5.75 17.37
C VAL A 31 -18.46 6.15 18.53
N ARG A 32 -19.62 6.77 18.28
CA ARG A 32 -20.46 7.34 19.37
C ARG A 32 -21.72 6.59 19.78
N SER A 33 -21.94 5.36 19.32
CA SER A 33 -23.08 4.58 19.83
C SER A 33 -22.81 3.09 19.73
N ILE A 34 -22.01 2.56 20.65
CA ILE A 34 -22.19 1.26 21.34
C ILE A 34 -21.29 1.36 22.59
N VAL A 35 -21.83 1.94 23.66
CA VAL A 35 -21.31 1.73 25.02
C VAL A 35 -22.29 0.76 25.65
N SER A 36 -22.01 -0.54 25.47
CA SER A 36 -22.58 -1.56 26.34
C SER A 36 -21.64 -1.69 27.53
N HIS A 37 -22.14 -1.36 28.72
CA HIS A 37 -21.42 -1.52 29.97
C HIS A 37 -21.04 -3.00 30.18
N ARG A 38 -19.73 -3.28 30.22
CA ARG A 38 -19.21 -4.44 30.97
C ARG A 38 -17.97 -4.06 31.79
N VAL A 39 -18.13 -4.42 33.06
CA VAL A 39 -17.24 -4.54 34.23
C VAL A 39 -15.74 -4.56 33.92
N GLY A 40 -15.00 -3.73 34.69
CA GLY A 40 -13.58 -3.46 34.51
C GLY A 40 -12.66 -4.68 34.58
N ARG A 41 -11.76 -4.74 33.61
CA ARG A 41 -10.44 -5.35 33.78
C ARG A 41 -9.48 -4.21 34.15
N SER A 42 -8.89 -4.31 35.34
CA SER A 42 -7.78 -3.46 35.78
C SER A 42 -6.57 -3.65 34.85
N PRO A 43 -5.94 -2.58 34.34
CA PRO A 43 -4.88 -2.68 33.35
C PRO A 43 -3.50 -2.65 34.01
N SER A 44 -2.93 -3.81 34.38
CA SER A 44 -1.45 -3.99 34.55
C SER A 44 -1.11 -5.29 35.30
N ALA A 45 -1.04 -6.42 34.59
CA ALA A 45 -0.28 -7.66 34.89
C ALA A 45 -0.98 -8.83 34.20
N GLY A 46 -0.41 -9.42 33.13
CA GLY A 46 -0.97 -10.65 32.53
C GLY A 46 -0.97 -10.77 31.01
N TRP A 47 -0.39 -9.82 30.27
CA TRP A 47 -0.32 -9.92 28.79
C TRP A 47 0.46 -11.13 28.27
N GLU A 48 1.35 -11.70 29.09
CA GLU A 48 2.12 -12.91 28.78
C GLU A 48 1.29 -14.21 28.81
N ILE A 49 0.04 -14.16 29.31
CA ILE A 49 -0.82 -15.35 29.51
C ILE A 49 -1.96 -15.42 28.49
N LEU A 50 -2.14 -14.40 27.63
CA LEU A 50 -3.25 -14.38 26.68
C LEU A 50 -3.21 -15.57 25.72
N GLN A 51 -4.33 -16.28 25.65
CA GLN A 51 -4.47 -17.48 24.82
C GLN A 51 -5.21 -17.18 23.51
N PRO A 52 -4.91 -17.90 22.42
CA PRO A 52 -5.57 -17.71 21.12
C PRO A 52 -7.10 -17.77 21.17
N TYR A 53 -7.67 -18.62 22.03
CA TYR A 53 -9.13 -18.75 22.16
C TYR A 53 -9.79 -17.48 22.71
N GLU A 54 -9.08 -16.67 23.51
CA GLU A 54 -9.61 -15.40 24.02
C GLU A 54 -9.78 -14.38 22.88
N VAL A 55 -8.88 -14.41 21.88
CA VAL A 55 -9.01 -13.59 20.68
C VAL A 55 -10.23 -14.01 19.86
N MET A 56 -10.47 -15.31 19.73
CA MET A 56 -11.64 -15.84 19.02
C MET A 56 -12.94 -15.44 19.72
N LYS A 57 -12.99 -15.55 21.04
CA LYS A 57 -14.13 -15.10 21.84
C LYS A 57 -14.39 -13.61 21.65
N ALA A 58 -13.34 -12.79 21.64
CA ALA A 58 -13.48 -11.36 21.38
C ALA A 58 -14.01 -11.05 19.96
N VAL A 59 -13.67 -11.88 18.97
CA VAL A 59 -14.25 -11.79 17.63
C VAL A 59 -15.76 -12.07 17.65
N GLU A 60 -16.20 -13.09 18.40
CA GLU A 60 -17.61 -13.45 18.54
C GLU A 60 -18.42 -12.39 19.31
N GLU A 61 -17.86 -11.89 20.41
CA GLU A 61 -18.46 -10.85 21.26
C GLU A 61 -18.33 -9.44 20.67
N LYS A 62 -17.61 -9.28 19.55
CA LYS A 62 -17.31 -7.99 18.89
C LYS A 62 -16.62 -7.00 19.84
N ASP A 63 -15.73 -7.49 20.70
CA ASP A 63 -14.95 -6.66 21.61
C ASP A 63 -13.81 -5.94 20.86
N ILE A 64 -14.18 -4.86 20.17
CA ILE A 64 -13.25 -4.06 19.37
C ILE A 64 -12.14 -3.45 20.23
N ILE A 65 -12.45 -3.07 21.46
CA ILE A 65 -11.48 -2.45 22.36
C ILE A 65 -10.38 -3.45 22.69
N PHE A 66 -10.74 -4.67 23.08
CA PHE A 66 -9.77 -5.72 23.36
C PHE A 66 -8.93 -6.09 22.14
N LEU A 67 -9.53 -6.20 20.95
CA LEU A 67 -8.80 -6.46 19.71
C LEU A 67 -7.81 -5.33 19.36
N MET A 68 -8.18 -4.08 19.63
CA MET A 68 -7.27 -2.94 19.47
C MET A 68 -6.11 -2.98 20.46
N GLU A 69 -6.33 -3.42 21.70
CA GLU A 69 -5.25 -3.59 22.67
C GLU A 69 -4.30 -4.74 22.27
N ILE A 70 -4.83 -5.87 21.78
CA ILE A 70 -4.01 -6.98 21.26
C ILE A 70 -3.18 -6.51 20.07
N ARG A 71 -3.77 -5.74 19.14
CA ARG A 71 -3.03 -5.15 18.01
C ARG A 71 -1.77 -4.43 18.48
N ASP A 72 -1.87 -3.64 19.54
CA ASP A 72 -0.78 -2.78 20.00
C ASP A 72 0.24 -3.52 20.87
N LYS A 73 -0.17 -4.54 21.63
CA LYS A 73 0.68 -5.21 22.62
C LYS A 73 1.13 -6.62 22.24
N ALA A 74 0.35 -7.32 21.42
CA ALA A 74 0.52 -8.74 21.13
C ALA A 74 -0.01 -9.12 19.73
N PHE A 75 0.35 -8.33 18.71
CA PHE A 75 -0.10 -8.54 17.32
C PHE A 75 -0.02 -10.00 16.83
N PRO A 76 1.04 -10.79 17.14
CA PRO A 76 1.11 -12.19 16.72
C PRO A 76 -0.11 -13.04 17.09
N LEU A 77 -0.81 -12.74 18.19
CA LEU A 77 -2.02 -13.47 18.60
C LEU A 77 -3.16 -13.32 17.60
N LEU A 78 -3.21 -12.22 16.83
CA LEU A 78 -4.22 -12.02 15.77
C LEU A 78 -3.98 -12.92 14.55
N LEU A 79 -2.80 -13.54 14.45
CA LEU A 79 -2.42 -14.44 13.36
C LEU A 79 -2.40 -15.91 13.78
N GLN A 80 -2.49 -16.20 15.08
CA GLN A 80 -2.50 -17.56 15.59
C GLN A 80 -3.84 -18.22 15.33
N SER A 81 -3.81 -19.48 14.90
CA SER A 81 -5.02 -20.26 14.71
C SER A 81 -5.51 -20.82 16.04
N SER A 82 -6.82 -20.85 16.20
CA SER A 82 -7.50 -21.51 17.32
C SER A 82 -8.71 -22.23 16.76
N GLY A 83 -8.82 -23.53 17.04
CA GLY A 83 -9.86 -24.37 16.42
C GLY A 83 -9.72 -24.53 14.90
N GLY A 84 -8.49 -24.39 14.37
CA GLY A 84 -8.18 -24.58 12.94
C GLY A 84 -8.33 -23.33 12.06
N GLU A 85 -8.83 -22.22 12.60
CA GLU A 85 -9.03 -20.97 11.86
C GLU A 85 -8.29 -19.81 12.55
N THR A 86 -7.88 -18.79 11.78
CA THR A 86 -7.37 -17.53 12.35
C THR A 86 -8.52 -16.60 12.72
N PRO A 87 -8.30 -15.61 13.61
CA PRO A 87 -9.31 -14.62 13.97
C PRO A 87 -9.97 -13.92 12.77
N LEU A 88 -9.20 -13.59 11.72
CA LEU A 88 -9.75 -12.98 10.50
C LEU A 88 -10.68 -13.95 9.76
N VAL A 89 -10.25 -15.20 9.58
CA VAL A 89 -11.05 -16.23 8.89
C VAL A 89 -12.36 -16.46 9.64
N HIS A 90 -12.29 -16.58 10.96
CA HIS A 90 -13.47 -16.76 11.81
C HIS A 90 -14.43 -15.57 11.75
N ALA A 91 -13.90 -14.34 11.81
CA ALA A 91 -14.70 -13.12 11.69
C ALA A 91 -15.47 -13.07 10.34
N ILE A 92 -14.81 -13.46 9.25
CA ILE A 92 -15.44 -13.51 7.92
C ILE A 92 -16.52 -14.58 7.89
N ARG A 93 -16.22 -15.81 8.34
CA ARG A 93 -17.15 -16.96 8.31
C ARG A 93 -18.40 -16.74 9.16
N THR A 94 -18.25 -16.06 10.30
CA THR A 94 -19.36 -15.72 11.21
C THR A 94 -20.16 -14.49 10.77
N GLY A 95 -19.76 -13.83 9.66
CA GLY A 95 -20.43 -12.62 9.16
C GLY A 95 -20.12 -11.35 9.95
N ASN A 96 -19.12 -11.38 10.85
CA ASN A 96 -18.69 -10.24 11.66
C ASN A 96 -17.80 -9.28 10.85
N LYS A 97 -18.38 -8.64 9.83
CA LYS A 97 -17.67 -7.77 8.87
C LYS A 97 -16.95 -6.60 9.53
N ASP A 98 -17.54 -5.96 10.53
CA ASP A 98 -16.92 -4.82 11.23
C ASP A 98 -15.65 -5.25 11.96
N VAL A 99 -15.67 -6.43 12.59
CA VAL A 99 -14.51 -7.02 13.24
C VAL A 99 -13.43 -7.38 12.21
N ALA A 100 -13.83 -7.97 11.08
CA ALA A 100 -12.90 -8.26 10.00
C ALA A 100 -12.22 -6.98 9.49
N ILE A 101 -12.96 -5.88 9.33
CA ILE A 101 -12.40 -4.56 8.95
C ILE A 101 -11.37 -4.09 9.98
N VAL A 102 -11.66 -4.20 11.28
CA VAL A 102 -10.71 -3.83 12.35
C VAL A 102 -9.44 -4.66 12.28
N LEU A 103 -9.56 -5.98 12.08
CA LEU A 103 -8.41 -6.88 11.93
C LEU A 103 -7.58 -6.54 10.68
N LEU A 104 -8.23 -6.26 9.55
CA LEU A 104 -7.55 -5.83 8.33
C LEU A 104 -6.80 -4.51 8.52
N GLY A 105 -7.40 -3.55 9.23
CA GLY A 105 -6.74 -2.30 9.60
C GLY A 105 -5.52 -2.53 10.51
N ALA A 106 -5.62 -3.45 11.48
CA ALA A 106 -4.50 -3.87 12.31
C ALA A 106 -3.36 -4.48 11.48
N PHE A 107 -3.70 -5.33 10.49
CA PHE A 107 -2.72 -5.97 9.61
C PHE A 107 -2.00 -4.95 8.73
N SER A 108 -2.74 -4.06 8.07
CA SER A 108 -2.18 -2.97 7.26
C SER A 108 -1.22 -2.09 8.07
N ARG A 109 -1.63 -1.70 9.28
CA ARG A 109 -0.78 -0.96 10.21
C ARG A 109 0.53 -1.71 10.47
N TRP A 110 0.46 -2.97 10.90
CA TRP A 110 1.65 -3.75 11.23
C TRP A 110 2.63 -3.88 10.06
N ILE A 111 2.12 -4.15 8.85
CA ILE A 111 2.93 -4.24 7.62
C ILE A 111 3.69 -2.93 7.34
N ASN A 112 3.03 -1.78 7.51
CA ASN A 112 3.64 -0.47 7.27
C ASN A 112 4.73 -0.13 8.30
N TYR A 113 4.55 -0.55 9.55
CA TYR A 113 5.51 -0.31 10.63
C TYR A 113 6.64 -1.35 10.72
N LEU A 114 6.67 -2.37 9.87
CA LEU A 114 7.78 -3.32 9.86
C LEU A 114 9.10 -2.66 9.47
N GLU A 115 10.07 -2.77 10.39
CA GLU A 115 11.45 -2.32 10.23
C GLU A 115 12.30 -3.37 9.51
N ASP A 116 13.41 -2.94 8.93
CA ASP A 116 14.25 -3.77 8.07
C ASP A 116 14.90 -4.93 8.84
N ALA A 117 15.27 -4.69 10.10
CA ALA A 117 15.81 -5.70 11.01
C ALA A 117 14.79 -6.79 11.35
N ASP A 118 13.50 -6.46 11.35
CA ASP A 118 12.44 -7.40 11.70
C ASP A 118 11.99 -8.25 10.52
N ILE A 119 12.02 -7.70 9.30
CA ILE A 119 11.58 -8.38 8.07
C ILE A 119 12.42 -9.64 7.80
N GLN A 120 13.70 -9.60 8.14
CA GLN A 120 14.62 -10.73 7.92
C GLN A 120 14.43 -11.87 8.94
N LYS A 121 13.69 -11.64 10.03
CA LYS A 121 13.47 -12.68 11.04
C LYS A 121 12.58 -13.80 10.48
N PRO A 122 12.94 -15.09 10.65
CA PRO A 122 12.15 -16.22 10.15
C PRO A 122 10.70 -16.22 10.65
N GLN A 123 10.49 -15.76 11.89
CA GLN A 123 9.17 -15.66 12.50
C GLN A 123 8.30 -14.59 11.80
N THR A 124 8.85 -13.42 11.50
CA THR A 124 8.17 -12.37 10.72
C THR A 124 7.80 -12.87 9.33
N GLN A 125 8.68 -13.65 8.68
CA GLN A 125 8.39 -14.27 7.40
C GLN A 125 7.22 -15.26 7.48
N SER A 126 7.12 -16.02 8.58
CA SER A 126 5.95 -16.86 8.83
C SER A 126 4.67 -16.02 9.00
N TYR A 127 4.74 -14.89 9.70
CA TYR A 127 3.60 -13.99 9.86
C TYR A 127 3.15 -13.36 8.55
N LEU A 128 4.08 -12.92 7.71
CA LEU A 128 3.78 -12.38 6.38
C LEU A 128 3.08 -13.42 5.50
N LYS A 129 3.48 -14.70 5.57
CA LYS A 129 2.80 -15.79 4.85
C LYS A 129 1.36 -15.99 5.33
N THR A 130 1.14 -16.02 6.65
CA THR A 130 -0.21 -16.14 7.24
C THR A 130 -1.09 -14.95 6.87
N LEU A 131 -0.55 -13.73 6.97
CA LEU A 131 -1.21 -12.49 6.56
C LEU A 131 -1.63 -12.56 5.10
N ARG A 132 -0.72 -12.95 4.19
CA ARG A 132 -1.02 -13.06 2.77
C ARG A 132 -2.22 -13.96 2.51
N VAL A 133 -2.27 -15.13 3.14
CA VAL A 133 -3.40 -16.08 3.00
C VAL A 133 -4.70 -15.45 3.50
N GLY A 134 -4.67 -14.82 4.68
CA GLY A 134 -5.85 -14.15 5.25
C GLY A 134 -6.35 -12.97 4.41
N LEU A 135 -5.44 -12.11 3.94
CA LEU A 135 -5.76 -10.97 3.08
C LEU A 135 -6.33 -11.43 1.73
N LYS A 136 -5.76 -12.49 1.12
CA LYS A 136 -6.29 -13.08 -0.13
C LYS A 136 -7.71 -13.61 0.06
N LEU A 137 -7.97 -14.29 1.17
CA LEU A 137 -9.32 -14.75 1.51
C LEU A 137 -10.29 -13.57 1.65
N ALA A 138 -9.92 -12.53 2.40
CA ALA A 138 -10.75 -11.35 2.56
C ALA A 138 -11.09 -10.67 1.23
N ILE A 139 -10.13 -10.62 0.29
CA ILE A 139 -10.36 -10.12 -1.07
C ILE A 139 -11.35 -11.01 -1.83
N ASN A 140 -11.22 -12.33 -1.73
CA ASN A 140 -12.11 -13.29 -2.39
C ASN A 140 -13.56 -13.14 -1.92
N GLU A 141 -13.75 -12.90 -0.63
CA GLU A 141 -15.02 -12.65 0.05
C GLU A 141 -15.59 -11.23 -0.18
N GLY A 142 -14.89 -10.42 -0.99
CA GLY A 142 -15.40 -9.12 -1.44
C GLY A 142 -15.17 -7.96 -0.47
N LEU A 143 -14.38 -8.15 0.60
CA LEU A 143 -14.08 -7.07 1.55
C LEU A 143 -13.25 -5.94 0.91
N ALA A 144 -12.62 -6.20 -0.25
CA ALA A 144 -11.92 -5.18 -1.03
C ALA A 144 -12.81 -4.02 -1.48
N LYS A 145 -14.14 -4.23 -1.62
CA LYS A 145 -15.09 -3.14 -1.93
C LYS A 145 -15.30 -2.19 -0.76
N SER A 146 -15.05 -2.65 0.47
CA SER A 146 -15.26 -1.90 1.71
C SER A 146 -13.96 -1.36 2.31
N GLN A 147 -12.81 -1.73 1.74
CA GLN A 147 -11.47 -1.38 2.22
C GLN A 147 -10.55 -1.12 1.02
N SER A 148 -10.34 0.15 0.69
CA SER A 148 -9.47 0.57 -0.44
C SER A 148 -8.03 0.05 -0.29
N ASP A 149 -7.53 0.02 0.94
CA ASP A 149 -6.12 -0.25 1.22
C ASP A 149 -5.81 -1.75 1.36
N LEU A 150 -6.86 -2.59 1.32
CA LEU A 150 -6.74 -4.04 1.46
C LEU A 150 -5.89 -4.65 0.35
N ILE A 151 -6.13 -4.22 -0.89
CA ILE A 151 -5.42 -4.74 -2.06
C ILE A 151 -3.95 -4.32 -2.01
N ALA A 152 -3.67 -3.06 -1.69
CA ALA A 152 -2.30 -2.56 -1.53
C ALA A 152 -1.56 -3.35 -0.43
N SER A 153 -2.20 -3.55 0.74
CA SER A 153 -1.63 -4.33 1.84
C SER A 153 -1.36 -5.79 1.44
N PHE A 154 -2.26 -6.41 0.67
CA PHE A 154 -2.04 -7.74 0.10
C PHE A 154 -0.85 -7.78 -0.84
N MET A 155 -0.76 -6.83 -1.78
CA MET A 155 0.34 -6.77 -2.75
C MET A 155 1.69 -6.56 -2.07
N GLN A 156 1.76 -5.65 -1.08
CA GLN A 156 2.96 -5.46 -0.27
C GLN A 156 3.37 -6.73 0.48
N THR A 157 2.41 -7.37 1.16
CA THR A 157 2.67 -8.62 1.90
C THR A 157 3.15 -9.74 0.97
N LEU A 158 2.55 -9.85 -0.21
CA LEU A 158 2.95 -10.81 -1.23
C LEU A 158 4.40 -10.58 -1.66
N VAL A 159 4.76 -9.32 -1.95
CA VAL A 159 6.13 -8.97 -2.32
C VAL A 159 7.11 -9.27 -1.19
N MET A 160 6.78 -8.90 0.05
CA MET A 160 7.65 -9.09 1.22
C MET A 160 7.86 -10.55 1.61
N SER A 161 6.90 -11.43 1.31
CA SER A 161 6.98 -12.86 1.67
C SER A 161 7.57 -13.72 0.55
N GLU A 162 7.33 -13.40 -0.72
CA GLU A 162 7.67 -14.28 -1.85
C GLU A 162 8.09 -13.52 -3.13
N GLY A 163 8.14 -12.18 -3.10
CA GLY A 163 8.33 -11.34 -4.28
C GLY A 163 9.77 -11.17 -4.77
N ASP A 164 10.78 -11.53 -3.97
CA ASP A 164 12.20 -11.26 -4.26
C ASP A 164 12.62 -11.67 -5.68
N LYS A 165 12.36 -12.94 -6.04
CA LYS A 165 12.72 -13.49 -7.35
C LYS A 165 12.05 -12.70 -8.48
N TRP A 166 10.80 -12.31 -8.29
CA TRP A 166 10.05 -11.54 -9.28
C TRP A 166 10.61 -10.13 -9.41
N VAL A 167 10.83 -9.41 -8.30
CA VAL A 167 11.36 -8.02 -8.31
C VAL A 167 12.70 -7.96 -9.02
N TYR A 168 13.66 -8.82 -8.67
CA TYR A 168 14.98 -8.80 -9.31
C TYR A 168 14.93 -9.22 -10.79
N SER A 169 14.08 -10.18 -11.15
CA SER A 169 13.88 -10.59 -12.54
C SER A 169 13.29 -9.45 -13.39
N GLN A 170 12.28 -8.74 -12.87
CA GLN A 170 11.71 -7.59 -13.55
C GLN A 170 12.66 -6.39 -13.57
N ALA A 171 13.42 -6.14 -12.51
CA ALA A 171 14.48 -5.13 -12.50
C ALA A 171 15.52 -5.38 -13.60
N SER A 172 15.95 -6.63 -13.80
CA SER A 172 16.84 -7.02 -14.91
C SER A 172 16.20 -6.81 -16.29
N THR A 173 14.91 -7.05 -16.40
CA THR A 173 14.17 -6.82 -17.66
C THR A 173 14.05 -5.33 -17.98
N VAL A 174 13.73 -4.52 -16.97
CA VAL A 174 13.66 -3.06 -17.08
C VAL A 174 15.04 -2.45 -17.32
N SER A 175 16.09 -2.99 -16.73
CA SER A 175 17.47 -2.52 -16.96
C SER A 175 17.89 -2.69 -18.42
N ARG A 176 17.54 -3.81 -19.06
CA ARG A 176 17.71 -4.03 -20.51
C ARG A 176 16.91 -3.02 -21.33
N ALA A 177 15.64 -2.79 -20.97
CA ALA A 177 14.80 -1.80 -21.64
C ALA A 177 15.36 -0.37 -21.52
N LEU A 178 15.92 -0.01 -20.36
CA LEU A 178 16.59 1.29 -20.15
C LEU A 178 17.83 1.44 -21.02
N ASN A 179 18.61 0.37 -21.21
CA ASN A 179 19.78 0.38 -22.09
C ASN A 179 19.38 0.54 -23.56
N ALA A 180 18.27 -0.07 -23.97
CA ALA A 180 17.71 -0.03 -25.33
C ALA A 180 17.05 1.29 -25.73
N GLY A 181 17.38 2.43 -25.12
CA GLY A 181 16.88 3.69 -25.66
C GLY A 181 15.41 4.01 -25.32
N THR A 182 14.83 4.86 -26.16
CA THR A 182 13.38 5.09 -26.25
C THR A 182 12.67 3.89 -26.85
N GLU A 183 13.34 3.12 -27.72
CA GLU A 183 12.82 1.90 -28.34
C GLU A 183 12.42 0.83 -27.31
N GLY A 184 13.21 0.70 -26.24
CA GLY A 184 12.94 -0.23 -25.14
C GLY A 184 11.68 0.09 -24.33
N LYS A 185 11.12 1.31 -24.43
CA LYS A 185 9.91 1.76 -23.72
C LYS A 185 9.88 1.34 -22.24
N PRO A 186 10.91 1.68 -21.44
CA PRO A 186 11.13 1.11 -20.10
C PRO A 186 9.98 1.35 -19.11
N VAL A 187 9.32 2.52 -19.17
CA VAL A 187 8.14 2.84 -18.32
C VAL A 187 6.99 1.88 -18.63
N ARG A 188 6.72 1.62 -19.92
CA ARG A 188 5.67 0.68 -20.34
C ARG A 188 6.02 -0.75 -19.93
N VAL A 189 7.26 -1.17 -20.12
CA VAL A 189 7.74 -2.50 -19.71
C VAL A 189 7.54 -2.72 -18.20
N ALA A 190 7.91 -1.73 -17.38
CA ALA A 190 7.72 -1.78 -15.93
C ALA A 190 6.22 -1.81 -15.56
N GLY A 191 5.41 -0.93 -16.15
CA GLY A 191 3.96 -0.88 -15.89
C GLY A 191 3.23 -2.15 -16.28
N ASP A 192 3.53 -2.70 -17.46
CA ASP A 192 2.96 -3.96 -17.93
C ASP A 192 3.35 -5.13 -17.01
N ALA A 193 4.60 -5.17 -16.53
CA ALA A 193 5.06 -6.19 -15.60
C ALA A 193 4.27 -6.16 -14.29
N VAL A 194 4.09 -4.98 -13.69
CA VAL A 194 3.32 -4.80 -12.44
C VAL A 194 1.85 -5.16 -12.66
N ARG A 195 1.23 -4.70 -13.75
CA ARG A 195 -0.18 -5.03 -14.06
C ARG A 195 -0.36 -6.53 -14.21
N ARG A 196 0.50 -7.21 -14.99
CA ARG A 196 0.44 -8.68 -15.17
C ARG A 196 0.62 -9.42 -13.84
N PHE A 197 1.51 -8.94 -12.98
CA PHE A 197 1.70 -9.50 -11.65
C PHE A 197 0.44 -9.37 -10.80
N ALA A 198 -0.15 -8.17 -10.73
CA ALA A 198 -1.41 -7.95 -10.02
C ALA A 198 -2.58 -8.78 -10.59
N THR A 199 -2.72 -8.84 -11.92
CA THR A 199 -3.76 -9.64 -12.59
C THR A 199 -3.65 -11.11 -12.23
N LYS A 200 -2.44 -11.66 -12.26
CA LYS A 200 -2.18 -13.06 -11.93
C LYS A 200 -2.61 -13.40 -10.49
N GLU A 201 -2.36 -12.49 -9.56
CA GLU A 201 -2.53 -12.75 -8.13
C GLU A 201 -3.94 -12.46 -7.61
N LEU A 202 -4.61 -11.48 -8.22
CA LEU A 202 -5.96 -11.05 -7.84
C LEU A 202 -7.07 -11.72 -8.68
N GLY A 203 -6.79 -12.13 -9.92
CA GLY A 203 -7.72 -12.83 -10.81
C GLY A 203 -8.95 -12.03 -11.28
N LYS A 204 -9.25 -10.86 -10.68
CA LYS A 204 -10.42 -10.01 -10.97
C LYS A 204 -9.97 -8.66 -11.55
N ALA A 205 -10.38 -8.35 -12.77
CA ALA A 205 -9.98 -7.12 -13.47
C ALA A 205 -10.49 -5.83 -12.79
N ASP A 206 -11.69 -5.86 -12.21
CA ASP A 206 -12.31 -4.69 -11.56
C ASP A 206 -11.49 -4.19 -10.34
N LEU A 207 -10.77 -5.09 -9.67
CA LEU A 207 -9.89 -4.75 -8.55
C LEU A 207 -8.59 -4.06 -8.99
N ILE A 208 -8.25 -4.14 -10.28
CA ILE A 208 -7.04 -3.52 -10.84
C ILE A 208 -7.28 -2.03 -11.10
N ALA A 209 -8.50 -1.63 -11.47
CA ALA A 209 -8.83 -0.22 -11.65
C ALA A 209 -8.69 0.59 -10.35
N SER A 210 -8.94 -0.05 -9.20
CA SER A 210 -8.66 0.53 -7.87
C SER A 210 -7.17 0.50 -7.47
N LEU A 211 -6.30 -0.08 -8.30
CA LEU A 211 -4.87 -0.28 -8.01
C LEU A 211 -3.97 0.69 -8.80
N GLU A 212 -4.51 1.66 -9.53
CA GLU A 212 -3.70 2.54 -10.40
C GLU A 212 -2.59 3.27 -9.62
N ASP A 213 -2.85 3.75 -8.41
CA ASP A 213 -1.85 4.42 -7.57
C ASP A 213 -0.71 3.47 -7.16
N TYR A 214 -1.05 2.25 -6.76
CA TYR A 214 -0.05 1.22 -6.44
C TYR A 214 0.75 0.84 -7.69
N VAL A 215 0.08 0.68 -8.85
CA VAL A 215 0.74 0.34 -10.12
C VAL A 215 1.72 1.45 -10.50
N ALA A 216 1.33 2.71 -10.40
CA ALA A 216 2.19 3.86 -10.71
C ALA A 216 3.42 3.91 -9.79
N ASN A 217 3.24 3.67 -8.49
CA ASN A 217 4.35 3.62 -7.52
C ASN A 217 5.30 2.45 -7.80
N ALA A 218 4.76 1.24 -7.89
CA ALA A 218 5.52 0.03 -8.20
C ALA A 218 6.26 0.11 -9.55
N THR A 219 5.67 0.79 -10.55
CA THR A 219 6.30 1.03 -11.85
C THR A 219 7.57 1.86 -11.70
N ALA A 220 7.50 2.95 -10.95
CA ALA A 220 8.67 3.81 -10.72
C ALA A 220 9.75 3.10 -9.89
N ASP A 221 9.33 2.30 -8.91
CA ASP A 221 10.26 1.49 -8.14
C ASP A 221 11.02 0.52 -9.05
N LEU A 222 10.34 -0.18 -9.96
CA LEU A 222 11.01 -1.05 -10.94
C LEU A 222 12.00 -0.27 -11.83
N LEU A 223 11.69 0.98 -12.20
CA LEU A 223 12.62 1.84 -12.94
C LEU A 223 13.87 2.17 -12.11
N MET A 224 13.72 2.52 -10.82
CA MET A 224 14.84 2.77 -9.92
C MET A 224 15.68 1.50 -9.70
N PHE A 225 15.04 0.35 -9.48
CA PHE A 225 15.71 -0.95 -9.39
C PHE A 225 16.48 -1.28 -10.69
N GLY A 226 15.86 -1.09 -11.85
CA GLY A 226 16.49 -1.37 -13.15
C GLY A 226 17.66 -0.44 -13.45
N ALA A 227 17.52 0.86 -13.17
CA ALA A 227 18.59 1.84 -13.36
C ALA A 227 19.77 1.59 -12.40
N TRP A 228 19.48 1.27 -11.13
CA TRP A 228 20.51 0.89 -10.17
C TRP A 228 21.22 -0.40 -10.57
N ALA A 229 20.50 -1.40 -11.08
CA ALA A 229 21.09 -2.64 -11.60
C ALA A 229 22.06 -2.39 -12.76
N ASN A 230 21.80 -1.38 -13.61
CA ASN A 230 22.77 -0.96 -14.64
C ASN A 230 24.00 -0.27 -14.04
N ALA A 231 23.84 0.55 -13.00
CA ALA A 231 24.96 1.19 -12.32
C ALA A 231 25.91 0.14 -11.71
N LEU A 232 25.36 -0.86 -11.02
CA LEU A 232 26.10 -1.96 -10.38
C LEU A 232 26.94 -2.82 -11.34
N GLN A 233 26.70 -2.74 -12.65
CA GLN A 233 27.58 -3.41 -13.63
C GLN A 233 28.96 -2.72 -13.75
N THR A 234 29.06 -1.47 -13.30
CA THR A 234 30.27 -0.63 -13.47
C THR A 234 30.85 -0.11 -12.15
N ILE A 235 30.06 -0.11 -11.07
CA ILE A 235 30.46 0.36 -9.75
C ILE A 235 30.36 -0.78 -8.74
N LYS A 236 31.20 -0.73 -7.69
CA LYS A 236 31.09 -1.67 -6.56
C LYS A 236 30.04 -1.14 -5.60
N GLY A 237 28.86 -1.75 -5.60
CA GLY A 237 27.76 -1.40 -4.69
C GLY A 237 26.89 -2.61 -4.36
N ALA A 238 25.91 -2.41 -3.49
CA ALA A 238 24.94 -3.44 -3.11
C ALA A 238 23.59 -3.22 -3.81
N PRO A 239 22.84 -4.29 -4.14
CA PRO A 239 21.46 -4.16 -4.60
C PRO A 239 20.58 -3.49 -3.54
N MET A 240 19.47 -2.89 -3.99
CA MET A 240 18.43 -2.45 -3.07
C MET A 240 17.64 -3.66 -2.58
N PRO A 241 17.22 -3.70 -1.30
CA PRO A 241 16.39 -4.79 -0.81
C PRO A 241 15.02 -4.80 -1.48
N SER A 242 14.63 -5.94 -2.03
CA SER A 242 13.34 -6.18 -2.69
C SER A 242 12.13 -5.90 -1.80
N TYR A 243 12.23 -6.08 -0.48
CA TYR A 243 11.14 -5.78 0.46
C TYR A 243 10.87 -4.28 0.66
N TYR A 244 11.61 -3.38 0.00
CA TYR A 244 11.25 -1.96 -0.13
C TYR A 244 10.24 -1.71 -1.25
N PHE A 245 10.14 -2.62 -2.21
CA PHE A 245 9.35 -2.44 -3.41
C PHE A 245 7.88 -2.13 -3.11
N ALA A 246 7.36 -1.09 -3.74
CA ALA A 246 6.00 -0.59 -3.62
C ALA A 246 5.57 -0.27 -2.17
N ARG A 247 6.53 0.15 -1.34
CA ARG A 247 6.30 0.62 0.04
C ARG A 247 6.76 2.06 0.21
N ASP A 248 5.78 2.93 0.43
CA ASP A 248 5.97 4.36 0.71
C ASP A 248 7.07 4.98 -0.16
N ASP A 249 8.08 5.60 0.46
CA ASP A 249 9.24 6.21 -0.20
C ASP A 249 10.55 5.42 -0.02
N ARG A 250 10.48 4.17 0.47
CA ARG A 250 11.68 3.40 0.86
C ARG A 250 12.63 3.15 -0.31
N VAL A 251 12.10 2.82 -1.49
CA VAL A 251 12.94 2.63 -2.70
C VAL A 251 13.60 3.94 -3.11
N TYR A 252 12.86 5.04 -3.07
CA TYR A 252 13.41 6.35 -3.43
C TYR A 252 14.52 6.80 -2.49
N LYS A 253 14.31 6.68 -1.17
CA LYS A 253 15.36 6.95 -0.16
C LYS A 253 16.58 6.07 -0.37
N ALA A 254 16.37 4.76 -0.48
CA ALA A 254 17.44 3.80 -0.72
C ALA A 254 18.22 4.07 -2.01
N PHE A 255 17.53 4.53 -3.06
CA PHE A 255 18.11 4.89 -4.35
C PHE A 255 18.93 6.16 -4.25
N THR A 256 18.38 7.23 -3.67
CA THR A 256 19.07 8.53 -3.51
C THR A 256 20.30 8.42 -2.62
N GLU A 257 20.20 7.74 -1.47
CA GLU A 257 21.33 7.46 -0.58
C GLU A 257 22.47 6.75 -1.33
N ARG A 258 22.14 5.76 -2.17
CA ARG A 258 23.11 5.03 -2.99
C ARG A 258 23.72 5.90 -4.09
N LEU A 259 22.94 6.75 -4.74
CA LEU A 259 23.45 7.70 -5.74
C LEU A 259 24.46 8.67 -5.10
N ASP A 260 24.15 9.17 -3.91
CA ASP A 260 25.01 10.11 -3.19
C ASP A 260 26.28 9.42 -2.68
N ALA A 261 26.17 8.21 -2.11
CA ALA A 261 27.31 7.42 -1.67
C ALA A 261 28.28 7.06 -2.80
N HIS A 262 27.76 6.80 -4.02
CA HIS A 262 28.56 6.38 -5.17
C HIS A 262 28.77 7.50 -6.22
N LYS A 263 28.55 8.76 -5.86
CA LYS A 263 28.57 9.89 -6.80
C LYS A 263 29.85 9.99 -7.62
N ALA A 264 31.01 9.79 -7.00
CA ALA A 264 32.32 9.86 -7.67
C ALA A 264 32.50 8.71 -8.68
N ASP A 265 32.17 7.49 -8.29
CA ASP A 265 32.27 6.31 -9.15
C ASP A 265 31.29 6.38 -10.32
N ILE A 266 30.05 6.82 -10.07
CA ILE A 266 29.05 7.04 -11.12
C ILE A 266 29.58 8.07 -12.12
N LYS A 267 30.17 9.19 -11.64
CA LYS A 267 30.74 10.22 -12.50
C LYS A 267 31.88 9.67 -13.37
N ARG A 268 32.72 8.78 -12.84
CA ARG A 268 33.87 8.21 -13.56
C ARG A 268 33.49 7.09 -14.52
N SER A 269 32.65 6.15 -14.10
CA SER A 269 32.50 4.85 -14.77
C SER A 269 31.21 4.70 -15.57
N CYS A 270 30.11 5.36 -15.18
CA CYS A 270 28.82 5.19 -15.86
C CYS A 270 28.77 5.95 -17.20
N SER A 271 27.98 5.44 -18.16
CA SER A 271 27.74 6.11 -19.43
C SER A 271 26.99 7.43 -19.26
N ARG A 272 27.11 8.35 -20.22
CA ARG A 272 26.37 9.64 -20.22
C ARG A 272 24.86 9.42 -20.14
N ARG A 273 24.35 8.41 -20.86
CA ARG A 273 22.93 8.02 -20.85
C ARG A 273 22.50 7.57 -19.46
N LEU A 274 23.24 6.66 -18.83
CA LEU A 274 22.89 6.16 -17.51
C LEU A 274 22.90 7.28 -16.47
N LYS A 275 23.91 8.15 -16.49
CA LYS A 275 23.96 9.33 -15.60
C LYS A 275 22.71 10.21 -15.75
N TRP A 276 22.28 10.47 -16.98
CA TRP A 276 21.06 11.23 -17.25
C TRP A 276 19.81 10.49 -16.74
N GLN A 277 19.70 9.17 -16.95
CA GLN A 277 18.59 8.37 -16.44
C GLN A 277 18.50 8.40 -14.91
N LEU A 278 19.63 8.25 -14.21
CA LEU A 278 19.69 8.31 -12.74
C LEU A 278 19.26 9.70 -12.24
N GLN A 279 19.67 10.77 -12.91
CA GLN A 279 19.28 12.14 -12.58
C GLN A 279 17.78 12.37 -12.81
N VAL A 280 17.25 11.97 -13.96
CA VAL A 280 15.81 12.11 -14.27
C VAL A 280 14.96 11.33 -13.28
N LEU A 281 15.38 10.13 -12.87
CA LEU A 281 14.68 9.35 -11.85
C LEU A 281 14.78 9.99 -10.46
N ARG A 282 15.91 10.62 -10.12
CA ARG A 282 16.04 11.36 -8.85
C ARG A 282 15.09 12.56 -8.81
N ASP A 283 15.14 13.40 -9.84
CA ASP A 283 14.46 14.68 -9.88
C ASP A 283 12.95 14.50 -10.15
N GLY A 284 12.59 13.61 -11.09
CA GLY A 284 11.20 13.37 -11.47
C GLY A 284 10.40 12.58 -10.41
N LEU A 285 11.08 11.99 -9.42
CA LEU A 285 10.45 11.27 -8.31
C LEU A 285 10.59 12.02 -6.97
N GLU A 286 11.29 13.15 -6.96
CA GLU A 286 11.39 14.04 -5.80
C GLU A 286 10.00 14.60 -5.44
N GLY A 287 9.63 14.58 -4.17
CA GLY A 287 8.33 15.07 -3.70
C GLY A 287 7.16 14.07 -3.78
N ARG A 288 7.40 12.81 -4.19
CA ARG A 288 6.38 11.72 -4.11
C ARG A 288 5.90 11.39 -2.70
N SER A 289 6.51 11.98 -1.66
CA SER A 289 6.11 11.89 -0.25
C SER A 289 4.77 12.57 0.06
N ILE A 290 4.12 13.23 -0.90
CA ILE A 290 2.81 13.86 -0.72
C ILE A 290 1.83 13.15 -1.66
N THR A 291 1.00 12.29 -1.07
CA THR A 291 -0.29 11.79 -1.57
C THR A 291 -0.66 12.25 -2.99
N TYR A 292 -0.75 11.33 -3.95
CA TYR A 292 -1.35 11.52 -5.28
C TYR A 292 -2.87 11.80 -5.17
N ARG A 293 -3.25 12.88 -4.48
CA ARG A 293 -4.58 13.50 -4.59
C ARG A 293 -4.65 14.50 -5.74
N VAL A 294 -3.58 14.68 -6.52
CA VAL A 294 -3.57 15.57 -7.68
C VAL A 294 -2.82 14.90 -8.83
N CYS A 295 -3.56 14.58 -9.90
CA CYS A 295 -3.07 14.03 -11.17
C CYS A 295 -1.90 14.82 -11.77
N PRO A 296 -0.94 14.15 -12.43
CA PRO A 296 -0.13 14.76 -13.47
C PRO A 296 -0.58 14.22 -14.84
N HIS A 297 -1.58 14.87 -15.43
CA HIS A 297 -1.58 15.00 -16.88
C HIS A 297 -0.59 16.11 -17.21
N GLN A 298 0.65 15.76 -17.53
CA GLN A 298 1.56 16.48 -18.44
C GLN A 298 2.98 15.92 -18.29
N LEU A 299 3.27 14.86 -19.04
CA LEU A 299 4.61 14.54 -19.52
C LEU A 299 4.45 13.96 -20.93
N VAL A 300 4.43 14.86 -21.92
CA VAL A 300 4.77 14.58 -23.33
C VAL A 300 6.15 15.16 -23.55
#